data_AF-A0A920JIM0-F1
#
_entry.id   AF-A0A920JIM0-F1
#
_cell.length_a   1.000
_cell.length_b   1.000
_cell.length_c   1.000
_cell.angle_alpha   90.00
_cell.angle_beta   90.00
_cell.angle_gamma   90.00
#
_symmetry.space_group_name_H-M   'P 1'
#
loop_
_entity.id
_entity.type
_entity.pdbx_description
1 polymer ?
#
loop_
_entity_poly.entity_id
_entity_poly.type
_entity_poly.pdbx_seq_one_letter_code
_entity_poly.pdbx_strand_id
1 'polypeptide(L)'
;MARLTYFLEPWNDPLGAGYQLNNSLIAIGSGGLFGLGLGESLQKLFYLPEAHTDFIFAIIAEELGLLGTIILLLLYSLLIYRIFAIGFMA
;
A
#
# COMPACT_ATOMS: atom_id res chain seq x y z
N MET A 1 9.65 19.83 -12.58
CA MET A 1 8.21 19.77 -12.93
C MET A 1 7.70 18.35 -13.16
N ALA A 2 8.43 17.46 -13.85
CA ALA A 2 7.97 16.11 -14.20
C ALA A 2 7.44 15.24 -13.03
N ARG A 3 8.05 15.31 -11.82
CA ARG A 3 7.61 14.53 -10.65
C ARG A 3 6.17 14.85 -10.18
N LEU A 4 5.76 16.12 -10.23
CA LEU A 4 4.43 16.52 -9.77
C LEU A 4 3.35 16.01 -10.73
N THR A 5 3.63 16.07 -12.04
CA THR A 5 2.77 15.52 -13.09
C THR A 5 2.62 14.00 -12.99
N TYR A 6 3.68 13.25 -12.67
CA TYR A 6 3.56 11.80 -12.46
C TYR A 6 2.79 11.41 -11.19
N PHE A 7 2.77 12.27 -10.19
CA PHE A 7 1.98 12.04 -8.97
C PHE A 7 0.49 12.30 -9.20
N LEU A 8 0.15 13.30 -10.02
CA LEU A 8 -1.23 13.67 -10.36
C LEU A 8 -1.81 12.80 -11.48
N GLU A 9 -0.98 12.39 -12.44
CA GLU A 9 -1.36 11.54 -13.57
C GLU A 9 -0.41 10.33 -13.70
N PRO A 10 -0.57 9.32 -12.84
CA PRO A 10 0.30 8.13 -12.83
C PRO A 10 0.26 7.36 -14.16
N TRP A 11 -0.86 7.45 -14.87
CA TRP A 11 -1.17 6.71 -16.09
C TRP A 11 -0.52 7.30 -17.35
N ASN A 12 0.05 8.50 -17.26
CA ASN A 12 0.64 9.20 -18.41
C ASN A 12 2.06 8.69 -18.75
N ASP A 13 2.70 7.99 -17.82
CA ASP A 13 3.96 7.27 -18.05
C ASP A 13 3.98 5.95 -17.25
N PRO A 14 3.25 4.92 -17.74
CA PRO A 14 3.08 3.66 -17.04
C PRO A 14 4.34 2.78 -17.04
N LEU A 15 5.40 3.10 -17.82
CA LEU A 15 6.63 2.31 -17.92
C LEU A 15 7.86 3.01 -17.30
N GLY A 16 7.79 4.32 -17.05
CA GLY A 16 8.85 5.10 -16.43
C GLY A 16 8.58 5.41 -14.96
N ALA A 17 8.51 6.70 -14.60
CA ALA A 17 8.44 7.12 -13.21
C ALA A 17 7.12 6.73 -12.51
N GLY A 18 6.05 6.50 -13.26
CA GLY A 18 4.74 6.08 -12.74
C GLY A 18 4.56 4.58 -12.54
N TYR A 19 5.48 3.74 -13.02
CA TYR A 19 5.33 2.27 -13.03
C TYR A 19 5.10 1.69 -11.63
N GLN A 20 5.95 2.06 -10.67
CA GLN A 20 5.86 1.61 -9.27
C GLN A 20 4.53 2.03 -8.62
N LEU A 21 4.15 3.30 -8.81
CA LEU A 21 2.92 3.85 -8.25
C LEU A 21 1.69 3.16 -8.86
N ASN A 22 1.67 3.00 -10.19
CA ASN A 22 0.58 2.35 -10.90
C ASN A 22 0.40 0.89 -10.47
N ASN A 23 1.47 0.11 -10.44
CA ASN A 23 1.37 -1.29 -10.01
C ASN A 23 0.98 -1.42 -8.53
N SER A 24 1.37 -0.47 -7.68
CA SER A 24 0.89 -0.43 -6.30
C SER A 24 -0.62 -0.20 -6.20
N LEU A 25 -1.18 0.67 -7.04
CA LEU A 25 -2.62 0.92 -7.11
C LEU A 25 -3.37 -0.31 -7.64
N ILE A 26 -2.79 -1.00 -8.64
CA ILE A 26 -3.35 -2.25 -9.18
C ILE A 26 -3.35 -3.35 -8.11
N ALA A 27 -2.27 -3.50 -7.32
CA ALA A 27 -2.19 -4.47 -6.22
C ALA A 27 -3.28 -4.24 -5.16
N ILE A 28 -3.50 -2.97 -4.79
CA ILE A 28 -4.57 -2.61 -3.86
C ILE A 28 -5.94 -2.96 -4.45
N GLY A 29 -6.14 -2.73 -5.75
CA GLY A 29 -7.39 -3.06 -6.44
C GLY A 29 -7.63 -4.56 -6.61
N SER A 30 -6.59 -5.37 -6.79
CA SER A 30 -6.71 -6.82 -7.03
C SER A 30 -7.07 -7.62 -5.77
N GLY A 31 -6.76 -7.12 -4.58
CA GLY A 31 -7.01 -7.82 -3.31
C GLY A 31 -8.49 -8.01 -2.93
N GLY A 32 -9.41 -7.24 -3.51
CA GLY A 32 -10.84 -7.35 -3.20
C GLY A 32 -11.16 -7.22 -1.69
N LEU A 33 -12.21 -7.87 -1.20
CA LEU A 33 -12.64 -7.76 0.20
C LEU A 33 -11.80 -8.60 1.18
N PHE A 34 -11.39 -9.80 0.76
CA PHE A 34 -10.76 -10.80 1.62
C PHE A 34 -9.28 -11.08 1.28
N GLY A 35 -8.76 -10.53 0.20
CA GLY A 35 -7.40 -10.78 -0.27
C GLY A 35 -7.31 -12.01 -1.17
N LEU A 36 -6.13 -12.16 -1.78
CA LEU A 36 -5.75 -13.35 -2.56
C LEU A 36 -5.20 -14.48 -1.68
N GLY A 37 -4.80 -14.18 -0.45
CA GLY A 37 -4.12 -15.10 0.45
C GLY A 37 -2.67 -14.69 0.72
N LEU A 38 -2.18 -15.04 1.92
CA LEU A 38 -0.81 -14.72 2.34
C LEU A 38 0.21 -15.39 1.43
N GLY A 39 1.14 -14.59 0.89
CA GLY A 39 2.16 -15.06 -0.04
C GLY A 39 1.69 -15.28 -1.49
N GLU A 40 0.40 -15.14 -1.78
CA GLU A 40 -0.19 -15.28 -3.12
C GLU A 40 -0.25 -13.93 -3.87
N SER A 41 0.49 -12.92 -3.42
CA SER A 41 0.56 -11.62 -4.13
C SER A 41 1.20 -11.78 -5.50
N LEU A 42 0.43 -11.43 -6.54
CA LEU A 42 0.89 -11.46 -7.92
C LEU A 42 1.81 -10.27 -8.23
N GLN A 43 1.54 -9.10 -7.65
CA GLN A 43 2.32 -7.89 -7.93
C GLN A 43 3.71 -7.89 -7.28
N LYS A 44 3.89 -8.69 -6.23
CA LYS A 44 5.17 -8.92 -5.55
C LYS A 44 6.23 -9.64 -6.40
N LEU A 45 5.81 -10.50 -7.35
CA LEU A 45 6.72 -11.42 -8.03
C LEU A 45 7.56 -10.75 -9.13
N PHE A 46 6.98 -9.83 -9.91
CA PHE A 46 7.69 -9.22 -11.05
C PHE A 46 7.29 -7.76 -11.37
N TYR A 47 6.30 -7.20 -10.66
CA TYR A 47 5.69 -5.91 -11.01
C TYR A 47 6.04 -4.78 -10.04
N LEU A 48 6.41 -5.08 -8.79
CA LEU A 48 7.01 -4.13 -7.86
C LEU A 48 8.41 -4.59 -7.42
N PRO A 49 9.49 -4.05 -7.99
CA PRO A 49 10.84 -4.39 -7.52
C PRO A 49 11.10 -3.90 -6.08
N GLU A 50 10.45 -2.82 -5.64
CA GLU A 50 10.57 -2.24 -4.29
C GLU A 50 9.31 -2.49 -3.44
N ALA A 51 8.69 -3.67 -3.62
CA ALA A 51 7.45 -4.00 -2.92
C ALA A 51 7.64 -4.14 -1.40
N HIS A 52 8.85 -4.51 -0.96
CA HIS A 52 9.15 -4.83 0.44
C HIS A 52 9.50 -3.63 1.31
N THR A 53 9.82 -2.49 0.71
CA THR A 53 10.29 -1.28 1.39
C THR A 53 9.17 -0.25 1.43
N ASP A 54 8.98 0.43 0.29
CA ASP A 54 8.16 1.64 0.21
C ASP A 54 6.68 1.32 -0.09
N PHE A 55 6.43 0.14 -0.69
CA PHE A 55 5.11 -0.28 -1.16
C PHE A 55 4.56 -1.53 -0.44
N ILE A 56 5.06 -1.85 0.75
CA ILE A 56 4.63 -3.03 1.50
C ILE A 56 3.13 -3.02 1.82
N PHE A 57 2.55 -1.84 2.00
CA PHE A 57 1.12 -1.69 2.21
C PHE A 57 0.28 -2.19 1.01
N ALA A 58 0.76 -1.97 -0.21
CA ALA A 58 0.06 -2.42 -1.42
C ALA A 58 0.02 -3.95 -1.53
N ILE A 59 1.10 -4.64 -1.14
CA ILE A 59 1.10 -6.10 -1.02
C ILE A 59 0.13 -6.56 0.06
N ILE A 60 0.16 -5.93 1.24
CA ILE A 60 -0.75 -6.32 2.32
C ILE A 60 -2.22 -6.16 1.90
N ALA A 61 -2.52 -5.11 1.13
CA ALA A 61 -3.83 -4.91 0.52
C ALA A 61 -4.21 -5.99 -0.48
N GLU A 62 -3.26 -6.45 -1.30
CA GLU A 62 -3.48 -7.56 -2.23
C GLU A 62 -3.70 -8.89 -1.51
N GLU A 63 -2.87 -9.21 -0.51
CA GLU A 63 -2.87 -10.51 0.17
C GLU A 63 -4.01 -10.65 1.18
N LEU A 64 -4.37 -9.59 1.91
CA LEU A 64 -5.38 -9.61 2.98
C LEU A 64 -6.68 -8.87 2.63
N GLY A 65 -6.71 -8.17 1.50
CA GLY A 65 -7.88 -7.42 1.03
C GLY A 65 -8.25 -6.23 1.91
N LEU A 66 -9.46 -5.72 1.65
CA LEU A 66 -10.01 -4.58 2.38
C LEU A 66 -10.13 -4.84 3.89
N LEU A 67 -10.56 -6.04 4.30
CA LEU A 67 -10.74 -6.33 5.72
C LEU A 67 -9.41 -6.33 6.47
N GLY A 68 -8.38 -6.98 5.94
CA GLY A 68 -7.07 -7.01 6.56
C GLY A 68 -6.42 -5.63 6.63
N THR A 69 -6.55 -4.84 5.56
CA THR A 69 -6.02 -3.46 5.55
C THR A 69 -6.72 -2.53 6.52
N ILE A 70 -8.05 -2.62 6.65
CA ILE A 70 -8.79 -1.86 7.68
C ILE A 70 -8.31 -2.24 9.07
N ILE A 71 -8.18 -3.53 9.37
CA ILE A 71 -7.69 -4.01 10.67
C ILE A 71 -6.29 -3.46 10.95
N LEU A 72 -5.39 -3.52 9.95
CA LEU A 72 -4.04 -2.98 10.07
C LEU A 72 -4.05 -1.48 10.40
N LEU A 73 -4.83 -0.68 9.67
CA LEU A 73 -4.96 0.76 9.91
C LEU A 73 -5.53 1.06 11.30
N LEU A 74 -6.48 0.25 11.77
CA LEU A 74 -7.05 0.35 13.11
C LEU A 74 -5.99 0.11 14.20
N LEU A 75 -5.14 -0.91 14.03
CA LEU A 75 -4.04 -1.21 14.95
C LEU A 75 -3.04 -0.06 15.01
N TYR A 76 -2.63 0.50 13.87
CA TYR A 76 -1.75 1.67 13.83
C TYR A 76 -2.39 2.90 14.46
N SER A 77 -3.69 3.13 14.21
CA SER A 77 -4.43 4.24 14.81
C SER A 77 -4.50 4.13 16.33
N LEU A 78 -4.74 2.91 16.85
CA LEU A 78 -4.74 2.63 18.29
C LEU A 78 -3.35 2.84 18.89
N LEU A 79 -2.29 2.41 18.21
CA LEU A 79 -0.92 2.61 18.65
C LEU A 79 -0.58 4.10 18.75
N ILE A 80 -0.90 4.87 17.71
CA ILE A 80 -0.69 6.33 17.68
C ILE A 80 -1.49 7.00 18.80
N TYR A 81 -2.76 6.63 18.97
CA TYR A 81 -3.59 7.14 20.06
C TYR A 81 -2.97 6.88 21.43
N ARG A 82 -2.45 5.67 21.66
CA ARG A 82 -1.80 5.32 22.93
C ARG A 82 -0.52 6.12 23.16
N ILE A 83 0.29 6.34 22.13
CA ILE A 83 1.49 7.16 22.21
C ILE A 83 1.13 8.60 22.64
N PHE A 84 0.14 9.22 21.99
CA PHE A 84 -0.30 10.55 22.37
C PHE A 84 -0.90 10.59 23.78
N ALA A 85 -1.76 9.63 24.13
CA ALA A 85 -2.37 9.57 25.45
C ALA A 85 -1.33 9.48 26.58
N ILE A 86 -0.27 8.68 26.39
CA ILE A 86 0.84 8.59 27.35
C ILE A 86 1.66 9.89 27.35
N GLY A 87 1.96 10.43 26.18
CA GLY A 87 2.70 11.68 26.04
C GLY A 87 2.00 12.90 26.65
N PHE A 88 0.66 12.94 26.65
CA PHE A 88 -0.13 13.98 27.32
C PHE A 88 -0.29 13.75 28.83
N MET A 89 -0.07 12.53 29.31
CA MET A 89 -0.07 12.20 30.75
C MET A 89 1.27 12.49 31.43
N ALA A 90 2.35 12.63 30.66
CA ALA A 90 3.68 13.03 31.13
C ALA A 90 3.80 14.56 31.24
#